data_AF-A0A2K9LKZ8-F1
#
_entry.id   AF-A0A2K9LKZ8-F1
#
_cell.length_a   1.000
_cell.length_b   1.000
_cell.length_c   1.000
_cell.angle_alpha   90.00
_cell.angle_beta   90.00
_cell.angle_gamma   90.00
#
_symmetry.space_group_name_H-M   'P 1'
#
loop_
_entity.id
_entity.type
_entity.pdbx_description
1 polymer ?
#
loop_
_entity_poly.entity_id
_entity_poly.type
_entity_poly.pdbx_seq_one_letter_code
_entity_poly.pdbx_strand_id
1 'polypeptide(L)'
;MSETMIVPEGKGFEIDYDNYERNPNRKFPTSEDWWNVFASSGKDEWENCTFKEELLDEVNNDLNLAMVINHFVGSKYQEWMKRKDISDLGGLSPAECIDTNFGMKRLRMLFLQGK
;
A
#
# COMPACT_ATOMS: atom_id res chain seq x y z
N MET A 1 18.14 16.12 15.16
CA MET A 1 16.81 15.61 14.80
C MET A 1 16.51 16.15 13.43
N SER A 2 16.52 15.29 12.41
CA SER A 2 16.20 15.69 11.05
C SER A 2 14.69 15.88 10.97
N GLU A 3 14.21 17.06 10.60
CA GLU A 3 12.80 17.25 10.22
C GLU A 3 12.51 16.32 9.04
N THR A 4 11.63 15.34 9.23
CA THR A 4 11.12 14.54 8.13
C THR A 4 10.26 15.46 7.28
N MET A 5 10.82 15.99 6.18
CA MET A 5 10.04 16.76 5.20
C MET A 5 9.01 15.84 4.56
N ILE A 6 7.73 16.11 4.85
CA ILE A 6 6.61 15.40 4.21
C ILE A 6 6.58 15.80 2.73
N VAL A 7 6.59 14.79 1.85
CA VAL A 7 6.47 15.03 0.40
C VAL A 7 5.03 15.47 0.11
N PRO A 8 4.82 16.66 -0.48
CA PRO A 8 3.48 17.17 -0.77
C PRO A 8 2.70 16.27 -1.72
N GLU A 9 1.37 16.37 -1.68
CA GLU A 9 0.47 15.70 -2.62
C GLU A 9 0.80 16.07 -4.08
N GLY A 10 0.72 15.08 -4.96
CA GLY A 10 1.05 15.24 -6.38
C GLY A 10 2.54 15.45 -6.64
N LYS A 11 3.40 15.10 -5.68
CA LYS A 11 4.86 15.16 -5.80
C LYS A 11 5.57 13.87 -5.38
N GLY A 12 4.85 12.83 -4.97
CA GLY A 12 5.41 11.53 -4.59
C GLY A 12 5.02 10.39 -5.55
N PHE A 13 5.17 9.16 -5.06
CA PHE A 13 4.92 7.92 -5.81
C PHE A 13 3.46 7.69 -6.22
N GLU A 14 2.51 8.40 -5.62
CA GLU A 14 1.11 8.42 -6.05
C GLU A 14 0.96 8.78 -7.54
N ILE A 15 1.88 9.58 -8.08
CA ILE A 15 1.86 10.02 -9.48
C ILE A 15 2.07 8.84 -10.43
N ASP A 16 2.90 7.87 -10.04
CA ASP A 16 3.16 6.68 -10.86
C ASP A 16 1.90 5.81 -10.95
N TYR A 17 1.15 5.73 -9.85
CA TYR A 17 -0.15 5.06 -9.83
C TYR A 17 -1.14 5.73 -10.80
N ASP A 18 -1.19 7.07 -10.79
CA ASP A 18 -2.09 7.86 -11.65
C ASP A 18 -1.65 7.86 -13.12
N ASN A 19 -0.35 7.80 -13.38
CA ASN A 19 0.19 7.75 -14.73
C ASN A 19 0.20 6.35 -15.33
N TYR A 20 -0.08 5.30 -14.55
CA TYR A 20 -0.06 3.92 -15.02
C TYR A 20 -0.88 3.71 -16.31
N GLU A 21 -2.08 4.30 -16.39
CA GLU A 21 -2.96 4.19 -17.56
C GLU A 21 -2.38 4.85 -18.82
N ARG A 22 -1.49 5.83 -18.64
CA ARG A 22 -0.79 6.52 -19.74
C ARG A 22 0.36 5.70 -20.30
N ASN A 23 0.79 4.63 -19.61
CA ASN A 23 1.82 3.75 -20.12
C ASN A 23 1.27 2.91 -21.29
N PRO A 24 1.80 3.06 -22.51
CA PRO A 24 1.34 2.29 -23.67
C PRO A 24 1.67 0.80 -23.57
N ASN A 25 2.64 0.43 -22.72
CA ASN A 25 3.10 -0.95 -22.51
C ASN A 25 2.53 -1.56 -21.21
N ARG A 26 1.46 -0.98 -20.66
CA ARG A 26 0.85 -1.50 -19.42
C ARG A 26 0.30 -2.91 -19.61
N LYS A 27 0.50 -3.75 -18.60
CA LYS A 27 0.03 -5.15 -18.60
C LYS A 27 -1.47 -5.27 -18.30
N PHE A 28 -1.97 -4.38 -17.45
CA PHE A 28 -3.36 -4.32 -17.01
C PHE A 28 -4.04 -3.06 -17.56
N PRO A 29 -5.37 -3.07 -17.79
CA PRO A 29 -6.09 -1.93 -18.37
C PRO A 29 -6.00 -0.66 -17.51
N THR A 30 -6.18 -0.80 -16.19
CA THR A 30 -6.13 0.29 -15.20
C THR A 30 -5.17 -0.03 -14.05
N SER A 31 -4.80 0.97 -13.25
CA SER A 31 -4.00 0.77 -12.03
C SER A 31 -4.78 0.00 -10.96
N GLU A 32 -6.10 0.18 -10.88
CA GLU A 32 -6.97 -0.61 -10.01
C GLU A 32 -6.99 -2.09 -10.43
N ASP A 33 -7.03 -2.40 -11.73
CA ASP A 33 -6.94 -3.79 -12.20
C ASP A 33 -5.59 -4.42 -11.81
N TRP A 34 -4.51 -3.66 -11.94
CA TRP A 34 -3.18 -4.11 -11.52
C TRP A 34 -3.15 -4.40 -10.02
N TRP A 35 -3.65 -3.46 -9.21
CA TRP A 35 -3.74 -3.61 -7.76
C TRP A 35 -4.57 -4.83 -7.36
N ASN A 36 -5.75 -5.00 -7.95
CA ASN A 36 -6.66 -6.12 -7.63
C ASN A 36 -6.03 -7.48 -7.95
N VAL A 37 -5.40 -7.60 -9.13
CA VAL A 37 -4.68 -8.83 -9.50
C VAL A 37 -3.49 -9.07 -8.59
N PHE A 38 -2.71 -8.04 -8.27
CA PHE A 38 -1.60 -8.15 -7.33
C PHE A 38 -2.07 -8.60 -5.94
N ALA A 39 -3.11 -7.98 -5.39
CA ALA A 39 -3.64 -8.30 -4.06
C ALA A 39 -4.15 -9.74 -3.96
N SER A 40 -4.73 -10.27 -5.05
CA SER A 40 -5.18 -11.66 -5.10
C SER A 40 -4.06 -12.70 -4.92
N SER A 41 -2.80 -12.32 -5.08
CA SER A 41 -1.66 -13.22 -4.79
C SER A 41 -1.56 -13.60 -3.32
N GLY A 42 -2.08 -12.77 -2.41
CA GLY A 42 -2.09 -13.04 -0.97
C GLY A 42 -3.28 -13.87 -0.50
N LYS A 43 -4.18 -14.31 -1.38
CA LYS A 43 -5.46 -14.93 -1.00
C LYS A 43 -5.28 -16.22 -0.21
N ASP A 44 -4.38 -17.10 -0.63
CA ASP A 44 -4.19 -18.41 0.02
C ASP A 44 -3.63 -18.27 1.45
N GLU A 45 -2.71 -17.31 1.63
CA GLU A 45 -2.17 -16.96 2.96
C GLU A 45 -3.21 -16.24 3.81
N TRP A 46 -4.04 -15.41 3.19
CA TRP A 46 -5.14 -14.74 3.87
C TRP A 46 -6.07 -15.77 4.50
N GLU A 47 -6.47 -16.84 3.79
CA GLU A 47 -7.39 -17.85 4.35
C GLU A 47 -6.91 -18.44 5.69
N ASN A 48 -5.60 -18.49 5.91
CA ASN A 48 -4.98 -19.02 7.13
C ASN A 48 -4.56 -17.94 8.15
N CYS A 49 -4.82 -16.67 7.88
CA CYS A 49 -4.49 -15.56 8.78
C CYS A 49 -5.31 -15.65 10.07
N THR A 50 -4.63 -15.57 11.22
CA THR A 50 -5.24 -15.65 12.56
C THR A 50 -5.63 -14.29 13.13
N PHE A 51 -5.23 -13.19 12.49
CA PHE A 51 -5.46 -11.81 12.91
C PHE A 51 -6.25 -11.01 11.86
N LYS A 52 -7.12 -11.70 11.09
CA LYS A 52 -7.87 -11.11 9.96
C LYS A 52 -8.71 -9.91 10.37
N GLU A 53 -9.49 -10.07 11.44
CA GLU A 53 -10.44 -9.06 11.90
C GLU A 53 -9.70 -7.79 12.35
N GLU A 54 -8.65 -7.95 13.17
CA GLU A 54 -7.81 -6.84 13.60
C GLU A 54 -7.16 -6.11 12.41
N LEU A 55 -6.63 -6.85 11.44
CA LEU A 55 -6.01 -6.22 10.27
C LEU A 55 -7.05 -5.51 9.39
N LEU A 56 -8.23 -6.09 9.19
CA LEU A 56 -9.30 -5.47 8.42
C LEU A 56 -9.77 -4.16 9.07
N ASP A 57 -9.96 -4.15 10.39
CA ASP A 57 -10.35 -2.96 11.13
C ASP A 57 -9.29 -1.85 10.99
N GLU A 58 -8.01 -2.20 11.09
CA GLU A 58 -6.89 -1.26 10.95
C GLU A 58 -6.80 -0.63 9.55
N VAL A 59 -7.26 -1.34 8.50
CA VAL A 59 -7.20 -0.87 7.11
C VAL A 59 -8.55 -0.44 6.55
N ASN A 60 -9.47 0.02 7.40
CA ASN A 60 -10.80 0.51 7.00
C ASN A 60 -11.61 -0.51 6.18
N ASN A 61 -11.49 -1.80 6.53
CA ASN A 61 -12.09 -2.94 5.84
C ASN A 61 -11.69 -3.10 4.36
N ASP A 62 -10.57 -2.50 3.92
CA ASP A 62 -10.00 -2.76 2.59
C ASP A 62 -9.36 -4.16 2.56
N LEU A 63 -10.15 -5.14 2.10
CA LEU A 63 -9.73 -6.54 1.99
C LEU A 63 -8.48 -6.70 1.12
N ASN A 64 -8.35 -5.94 0.03
CA ASN A 64 -7.20 -6.07 -0.86
C ASN A 64 -5.92 -5.59 -0.17
N LEU A 65 -5.99 -4.47 0.55
CA LEU A 65 -4.88 -3.99 1.34
C LEU A 65 -4.53 -4.95 2.49
N ALA A 66 -5.53 -5.48 3.20
CA ALA A 66 -5.33 -6.47 4.26
C ALA A 66 -4.62 -7.73 3.74
N MET A 67 -5.06 -8.28 2.59
CA MET A 67 -4.41 -9.44 1.97
C MET A 67 -2.94 -9.16 1.62
N VAL A 68 -2.66 -7.99 1.05
CA VAL A 68 -1.29 -7.58 0.68
C VAL A 68 -0.40 -7.42 1.91
N ILE A 69 -0.88 -6.72 2.95
CA ILE A 69 -0.12 -6.54 4.19
C ILE A 69 0.13 -7.89 4.87
N ASN A 70 -0.87 -8.76 4.96
CA ASN A 70 -0.67 -10.11 5.49
C ASN A 70 0.40 -10.87 4.70
N HIS A 71 0.36 -10.81 3.37
CA HIS A 71 1.28 -11.56 2.52
C HIS A 71 2.74 -11.08 2.61
N PHE A 72 2.96 -9.76 2.61
CA PHE A 72 4.32 -9.21 2.56
C PHE A 72 4.91 -8.83 3.92
N VAL A 73 4.05 -8.57 4.90
CA VAL A 73 4.46 -8.09 6.23
C VAL A 73 4.13 -9.11 7.32
N GLY A 74 2.99 -9.81 7.19
CA GLY A 74 2.56 -10.85 8.11
C GLY A 74 2.25 -10.32 9.50
N SER A 75 2.55 -11.13 10.52
CA SER A 75 2.23 -10.82 11.92
C SER A 75 2.94 -9.58 12.48
N LYS A 76 3.93 -9.02 11.77
CA LYS A 76 4.62 -7.77 12.14
C LYS A 76 3.90 -6.51 11.65
N TYR A 77 2.69 -6.64 11.08
CA TYR A 77 1.98 -5.50 10.49
C TYR A 77 1.83 -4.33 11.46
N GLN A 78 1.54 -4.57 12.75
CA GLN A 78 1.35 -3.50 13.73
C GLN A 78 2.60 -2.63 13.94
N GLU A 79 3.80 -3.24 13.92
CA GLU A 79 5.07 -2.51 14.00
C GLU A 79 5.34 -1.77 12.69
N TRP A 80 5.09 -2.44 11.57
CA TRP A 80 5.29 -1.88 10.24
C TRP A 80 4.40 -0.66 9.97
N MET A 81 3.13 -0.68 10.42
CA MET A 81 2.17 0.41 10.26
C MET A 81 2.62 1.74 10.91
N LYS A 82 3.55 1.66 11.87
CA LYS A 82 4.10 2.80 12.62
C LYS A 82 5.44 3.30 12.07
N ARG A 83 6.04 2.60 11.10
CA ARG A 83 7.33 2.97 10.52
C ARG A 83 7.24 4.29 9.79
N LYS A 84 8.21 5.19 10.02
CA LYS A 84 8.37 6.47 9.29
C LYS A 84 9.65 6.54 8.46
N ASP A 85 10.39 5.44 8.41
CA ASP A 85 11.66 5.31 7.69
C ASP A 85 11.49 4.75 6.26
N ILE A 86 10.25 4.55 5.80
CA ILE A 86 9.94 4.13 4.43
C ILE A 86 9.95 5.38 3.54
N SER A 87 11.09 5.63 2.87
CA SER A 87 11.32 6.83 2.04
C SER A 87 10.20 7.09 1.03
N ASP A 88 9.70 6.02 0.43
CA ASP A 88 8.75 6.02 -0.67
C ASP A 88 7.35 6.49 -0.27
N LEU A 89 7.03 6.45 1.03
CA LEU A 89 5.79 7.02 1.57
C LEU A 89 5.88 8.53 1.78
N GLY A 90 7.05 9.14 1.52
CA GLY A 90 7.22 10.58 1.56
C GLY A 90 7.11 11.15 2.97
N GLY A 91 7.64 10.43 3.96
CA GLY A 91 7.65 10.85 5.37
C GLY A 91 6.41 10.47 6.18
N LEU A 92 5.43 9.82 5.56
CA LEU A 92 4.25 9.26 6.22
C LEU A 92 4.52 7.81 6.66
N SER A 93 3.85 7.37 7.73
CA SER A 93 3.73 5.95 8.04
C SER A 93 2.65 5.27 7.19
N PRO A 94 2.67 3.93 7.06
CA PRO A 94 1.60 3.23 6.37
C PRO A 94 0.20 3.54 6.94
N ALA A 95 0.07 3.67 8.26
CA ALA A 95 -1.19 4.08 8.89
C ALA A 95 -1.62 5.50 8.45
N GLU A 96 -0.71 6.48 8.46
CA GLU A 96 -0.99 7.84 7.99
C GLU A 96 -1.35 7.87 6.49
N CYS A 97 -0.82 6.93 5.70
CA CYS A 97 -1.16 6.81 4.29
C CYS A 97 -2.61 6.37 4.05
N ILE A 98 -3.18 5.54 4.92
CA ILE A 98 -4.54 4.99 4.74
C ILE A 98 -5.62 6.08 4.81
N ASP A 99 -5.37 7.14 5.59
CA ASP A 99 -6.32 8.21 5.83
C ASP A 99 -6.52 9.17 4.66
N THR A 100 -5.72 9.03 3.57
CA THR A 100 -5.78 9.94 2.42
C THR A 100 -5.73 9.20 1.10
N ASN A 101 -6.41 9.73 0.09
CA ASN A 101 -6.37 9.15 -1.27
C ASN A 101 -4.96 9.09 -1.85
N PHE A 102 -4.14 10.12 -1.61
CA PHE A 102 -2.76 10.16 -2.10
C PHE A 102 -1.85 9.22 -1.32
N GLY A 103 -2.00 9.17 0.00
CA GLY A 103 -1.29 8.21 0.84
C GLY A 103 -1.59 6.77 0.44
N MET A 104 -2.86 6.44 0.19
CA MET A 104 -3.26 5.12 -0.29
C MET A 104 -2.60 4.76 -1.62
N LYS A 105 -2.52 5.70 -2.57
CA LYS A 105 -1.81 5.46 -3.83
C LYS A 105 -0.31 5.23 -3.62
N ARG A 106 0.35 6.01 -2.75
CA ARG A 106 1.76 5.76 -2.37
C ARG A 106 1.94 4.37 -1.78
N LEU A 107 1.05 3.98 -0.87
CA LEU A 107 1.09 2.69 -0.19
C LEU A 107 0.90 1.53 -1.17
N ARG A 108 -0.07 1.64 -2.08
CA ARG A 108 -0.26 0.64 -3.15
C ARG A 108 0.97 0.56 -4.05
N MET A 109 1.52 1.70 -4.47
CA MET A 109 2.73 1.73 -5.30
C MET A 109 3.95 1.15 -4.61
N LEU A 110 4.12 1.38 -3.30
CA LEU A 110 5.19 0.77 -2.52
C LEU A 110 5.17 -0.76 -2.66
N PHE A 111 4.01 -1.40 -2.60
CA PHE A 111 3.91 -2.85 -2.78
C PHE A 111 4.09 -3.28 -4.24
N LEU A 112 3.57 -2.49 -5.18
CA LEU A 112 3.64 -2.79 -6.61
C LEU A 112 5.05 -2.65 -7.19
N GLN A 113 5.86 -1.71 -6.68
CA GLN A 113 7.24 -1.47 -7.07
C GLN A 113 8.28 -2.10 -6.12
N GLY A 114 7.91 -2.39 -4.87
CA GLY A 114 8.78 -2.97 -3.83
C GLY A 114 9.12 -4.45 -4.01
N LYS A 115 9.04 -4.96 -5.23
CA LYS A 115 9.57 -6.26 -5.66
C LYS A 115 10.69 -6.07 -6.66
#